data_AF-A0A0D2HN35-F1
#
_entry.id   AF-A0A0D2HN35-F1
#
_cell.length_a   1.000
_cell.length_b   1.000
_cell.length_c   1.000
_cell.angle_alpha   90.00
_cell.angle_beta   90.00
_cell.angle_gamma   90.00
#
_symmetry.space_group_name_H-M   'P 1'
#
loop_
_entity.id
_entity.type
_entity.pdbx_description
1 polymer ?
#
loop_
_entity_poly.entity_id
_entity_poly.type
_entity_poly.pdbx_seq_one_letter_code
_entity_poly.pdbx_strand_id
1 'polypeptide(L)'
;MDDQASLDRAAVCKLLERLSATVDQEEQEYHPWRRQSRTFDQTLLRFWDHNSGSQLDEDGFENLSHLWFRRRRGPFTLTVVDPDNRIRNGLLVLHVSDEMKYYHVPDPYKQTNEYYKDHYICLWEVTKKEIVGHWRWEVLVENANWYEEIVIPAFRRKRKAVESEHLSNLFTRLSRKSKL
;
A
#
# COMPACT_ATOMS: atom_id res chain seq x y z
N MET A 1 -15.61 -11.13 -49.65
CA MET A 1 -14.58 -12.17 -49.48
C MET A 1 -13.88 -11.83 -48.20
N ASP A 2 -14.28 -12.50 -47.11
CA ASP A 2 -13.67 -12.33 -45.79
C ASP A 2 -12.28 -12.94 -45.84
N ASP A 3 -11.28 -12.08 -46.00
CA ASP A 3 -9.88 -12.44 -45.86
C ASP A 3 -9.60 -12.52 -44.35
N GLN A 4 -10.14 -13.56 -43.72
CA GLN A 4 -9.88 -13.89 -42.33
C GLN A 4 -8.46 -14.46 -42.28
N ALA A 5 -7.47 -13.58 -42.45
CA ALA A 5 -6.06 -13.89 -42.27
C ALA A 5 -5.95 -14.59 -40.92
N SER A 6 -5.70 -15.90 -40.95
CA SER A 6 -5.52 -16.66 -39.73
C SER A 6 -4.28 -16.10 -39.06
N LEU A 7 -4.50 -15.29 -38.03
CA LEU A 7 -3.43 -14.82 -37.16
C LEU A 7 -2.79 -16.06 -36.55
N ASP A 8 -1.67 -16.49 -37.14
CA ASP A 8 -0.90 -17.56 -36.55
C ASP A 8 -0.37 -17.11 -35.19
N ARG A 9 -0.09 -18.08 -34.32
CA ARG A 9 0.39 -17.81 -32.96
C ARG A 9 1.64 -16.92 -32.94
N ALA A 10 2.52 -17.04 -33.93
CA ALA A 10 3.75 -16.24 -34.00
C ALA A 10 3.45 -14.77 -34.35
N ALA A 11 2.49 -14.51 -35.23
CA ALA A 11 2.02 -13.18 -35.55
C ALA A 11 1.36 -12.50 -34.33
N VAL A 12 0.52 -13.24 -33.58
CA VAL A 12 -0.05 -12.75 -32.31
C VAL A 12 1.05 -12.45 -31.29
N CYS A 13 2.02 -13.36 -31.10
CA CYS A 13 3.13 -13.13 -30.16
C CYS A 13 3.95 -11.89 -30.54
N LYS A 14 4.31 -11.70 -31.82
CA LYS A 14 5.04 -10.50 -32.27
C LYS A 14 4.25 -9.21 -32.04
N LEU A 15 2.94 -9.23 -32.28
CA LEU A 15 2.07 -8.09 -32.01
C LEU A 15 2.05 -7.77 -30.51
N LEU A 16 1.89 -8.78 -29.65
CA LEU A 16 1.90 -8.60 -28.20
C LEU A 16 3.25 -8.13 -27.67
N GLU A 17 4.37 -8.67 -28.15
CA GLU A 17 5.72 -8.22 -27.77
C GLU A 17 5.94 -6.75 -28.15
N ARG A 18 5.53 -6.36 -29.36
CA ARG A 18 5.65 -4.97 -29.80
C ARG A 18 4.77 -4.04 -28.97
N LEU A 19 3.52 -4.44 -28.71
CA LEU A 19 2.59 -3.67 -27.90
C LEU A 19 3.05 -3.57 -26.45
N SER A 20 3.52 -4.66 -25.84
CA SER A 20 4.09 -4.67 -24.49
C SER A 20 5.26 -3.69 -24.40
N ALA A 21 6.23 -3.78 -25.30
CA ALA A 21 7.39 -2.90 -25.28
C ALA A 21 7.02 -1.41 -25.37
N THR A 22 6.01 -1.04 -26.17
CA THR A 22 5.55 0.35 -26.28
C THR A 22 4.71 0.80 -25.09
N VAL A 23 3.78 -0.06 -24.62
CA VAL A 23 2.86 0.28 -23.53
C VAL A 23 3.63 0.38 -22.21
N ASP A 24 4.54 -0.56 -21.94
CA ASP A 24 5.32 -0.59 -20.71
C ASP A 24 6.23 0.64 -20.59
N GLN A 25 6.79 1.14 -21.70
CA GLN A 25 7.64 2.34 -21.70
C GLN A 25 6.83 3.61 -21.44
N GLU A 26 5.73 3.83 -22.16
CA GLU A 26 4.90 5.02 -21.98
C GLU A 26 4.25 5.06 -20.60
N GLU A 27 3.72 3.93 -20.13
CA GLU A 27 3.13 3.82 -18.80
C GLU A 27 4.19 4.15 -17.73
N GLN A 28 5.36 3.51 -17.77
CA GLN A 28 6.43 3.76 -16.79
C GLN A 28 6.99 5.17 -16.82
N GLU A 29 6.97 5.87 -17.96
CA GLU A 29 7.48 7.24 -18.08
C GLU A 29 6.49 8.29 -17.55
N TYR A 30 5.20 8.12 -17.82
CA TYR A 30 4.18 9.12 -17.50
C TYR A 30 3.39 8.84 -16.22
N HIS A 31 3.58 7.69 -15.57
CA HIS A 31 2.76 7.34 -14.41
C HIS A 31 3.02 8.21 -13.17
N PRO A 32 1.96 8.60 -12.43
CA PRO A 32 2.06 9.25 -11.12
C PRO A 32 3.01 8.61 -10.11
N TRP A 33 3.12 7.27 -10.05
CA TRP A 33 3.95 6.59 -9.03
C TRP A 33 5.44 6.92 -9.15
N ARG A 34 5.94 7.35 -10.32
CA ARG A 34 7.34 7.82 -10.45
C ARG A 34 7.66 9.04 -9.58
N ARG A 35 6.67 9.89 -9.33
CA ARG A 35 6.85 11.13 -8.55
C ARG A 35 6.79 10.88 -7.04
N GLN A 36 6.49 9.66 -6.62
CA GLN A 36 6.28 9.33 -5.20
C GLN A 36 7.61 8.93 -4.54
N SER A 37 8.46 9.93 -4.30
CA SER A 37 9.55 9.85 -3.31
C SER A 37 9.08 10.33 -1.94
N ARG A 38 7.81 10.10 -1.59
CA ARG A 38 7.25 10.56 -0.32
C ARG A 38 7.66 9.58 0.78
N THR A 39 8.29 10.10 1.82
CA THR A 39 8.35 9.43 3.11
C THR A 39 7.01 9.64 3.82
N PHE A 40 6.52 8.62 4.48
CA PHE A 40 5.31 8.70 5.28
C PHE A 40 5.68 8.99 6.74
N ASP A 41 5.23 10.13 7.25
CA ASP A 41 5.32 10.43 8.69
C ASP A 41 4.28 9.65 9.50
N GLN A 42 3.31 9.02 8.82
CA GLN A 42 2.18 8.29 9.40
C GLN A 42 2.10 6.85 8.89
N THR A 43 1.43 5.98 9.64
CA THR A 43 1.22 4.60 9.24
C THR A 43 0.07 4.47 8.25
N LEU A 44 0.14 3.47 7.36
CA LEU A 44 -1.04 3.05 6.63
C LEU A 44 -1.86 2.09 7.47
N LEU A 45 -3.14 2.42 7.65
CA LEU A 45 -4.10 1.56 8.34
C LEU A 45 -4.81 0.71 7.30
N ARG A 46 -4.73 -0.61 7.45
CA ARG A 46 -5.47 -1.56 6.61
C ARG A 46 -6.37 -2.43 7.46
N PHE A 47 -7.67 -2.37 7.19
CA PHE A 47 -8.63 -3.29 7.80
C PHE A 47 -8.76 -4.55 6.96
N TRP A 48 -8.69 -5.70 7.63
CA TRP A 48 -9.14 -6.95 7.04
C TRP A 48 -10.54 -7.24 7.59
N ASP A 49 -11.52 -7.33 6.69
CA ASP A 49 -12.68 -8.18 6.91
C ASP A 49 -12.61 -9.39 5.99
N HIS A 50 -13.56 -10.31 6.08
CA HIS A 50 -13.55 -11.51 5.23
C HIS A 50 -13.78 -11.21 3.73
N ASN A 51 -14.04 -9.95 3.33
CA ASN A 51 -14.51 -9.56 2.00
C ASN A 51 -13.90 -8.25 1.40
N SER A 52 -13.06 -7.49 2.10
CA SER A 52 -12.76 -6.08 1.78
C SER A 52 -11.45 -5.60 2.42
N GLY A 53 -10.74 -4.70 1.72
CA GLY A 53 -9.49 -4.09 2.18
C GLY A 53 -9.41 -2.59 1.92
N SER A 54 -10.19 -1.78 2.63
CA SER A 54 -10.18 -0.30 2.55
C SER A 54 -9.30 0.35 3.63
N GLN A 55 -8.70 1.50 3.32
CA GLN A 55 -7.99 2.40 4.26
C GLN A 55 -8.91 3.54 4.73
N LEU A 56 -8.46 4.35 5.71
CA LEU A 56 -9.25 5.36 6.43
C LEU A 56 -8.72 6.79 6.26
N ASP A 57 -9.63 7.76 6.38
CA ASP A 57 -9.42 9.19 6.63
C ASP A 57 -9.73 9.57 8.10
N GLU A 58 -9.36 10.81 8.51
CA GLU A 58 -9.53 11.33 9.88
C GLU A 58 -11.01 11.37 10.35
N ASP A 59 -11.97 11.61 9.44
CA ASP A 59 -13.41 11.61 9.76
C ASP A 59 -14.08 10.22 9.60
N GLY A 60 -13.39 9.25 8.98
CA GLY A 60 -13.91 7.91 8.74
C GLY A 60 -13.94 7.00 9.97
N PHE A 61 -13.16 7.34 11.01
CA PHE A 61 -13.03 6.50 12.21
C PHE A 61 -14.35 6.33 12.97
N GLU A 62 -15.09 7.41 13.21
CA GLU A 62 -16.38 7.35 13.91
C GLU A 62 -17.46 6.70 13.02
N ASN A 63 -17.50 7.07 11.74
CA ASN A 63 -18.57 6.66 10.82
C ASN A 63 -18.53 5.15 10.51
N LEU A 64 -17.36 4.52 10.56
CA LEU A 64 -17.21 3.08 10.30
C LEU A 64 -17.57 2.20 11.48
N SER A 65 -17.36 2.65 12.72
CA SER A 65 -17.86 1.93 13.89
C SER A 65 -19.36 1.65 13.74
N HIS A 66 -20.12 2.65 13.26
CA HIS A 66 -21.54 2.55 12.98
C HIS A 66 -21.89 1.72 11.73
N LEU A 67 -21.16 1.88 10.62
CA LEU A 67 -21.40 1.07 9.41
C LEU A 67 -21.14 -0.43 9.65
N TRP A 68 -20.23 -0.79 10.56
CA TRP A 68 -19.75 -2.16 10.74
C TRP A 68 -20.49 -2.95 11.82
N PHE A 69 -21.00 -2.30 12.87
CA PHE A 69 -21.99 -2.96 13.76
C PHE A 69 -23.22 -3.46 12.99
N ARG A 70 -23.56 -2.82 11.85
CA ARG A 70 -24.73 -3.21 11.02
C ARG A 70 -24.51 -4.47 10.19
N ARG A 71 -23.29 -4.81 9.82
CA ARG A 71 -23.00 -5.97 8.95
C ARG A 71 -22.19 -6.97 9.73
N ARG A 72 -22.86 -8.00 10.28
CA ARG A 72 -22.33 -9.17 11.00
C ARG A 72 -21.17 -9.91 10.27
N ARG A 73 -20.03 -9.25 10.05
CA ARG A 73 -18.91 -9.74 9.23
C ARG A 73 -17.79 -10.40 10.05
N GLY A 74 -18.07 -10.80 11.30
CA GLY A 74 -17.13 -11.53 12.14
C GLY A 74 -16.06 -10.64 12.80
N PRO A 75 -15.11 -11.25 13.54
CA PRO A 75 -14.09 -10.50 14.28
C PRO A 75 -13.13 -9.80 13.32
N PHE A 76 -13.05 -8.48 13.42
CA PHE A 76 -12.21 -7.65 12.56
C PHE A 76 -10.80 -7.53 13.12
N THR A 77 -9.81 -7.50 12.24
CA THR A 77 -8.40 -7.26 12.60
C THR A 77 -7.89 -6.02 11.87
N LEU A 78 -7.51 -5.00 12.63
CA LEU A 78 -6.72 -3.89 12.10
C LEU A 78 -5.29 -4.35 11.90
N THR A 79 -4.76 -4.15 10.70
CA THR A 79 -3.35 -4.34 10.37
C THR A 79 -2.73 -3.00 10.07
N VAL A 80 -1.67 -2.66 10.78
CA VAL A 80 -0.93 -1.41 10.55
C VAL A 80 0.32 -1.73 9.75
N VAL A 81 0.54 -0.97 8.69
CA VAL A 81 1.64 -1.16 7.74
C VAL A 81 2.53 0.08 7.75
N ASP A 82 3.84 -0.15 7.76
CA ASP A 82 4.87 0.85 7.54
C ASP A 82 5.26 0.89 6.05
N PRO A 83 4.72 1.82 5.25
CA PRO A 83 5.07 1.95 3.84
C PRO A 83 6.51 2.43 3.62
N ASP A 84 7.16 3.07 4.60
CA ASP A 84 8.55 3.50 4.43
C ASP A 84 9.47 2.29 4.30
N ASN A 85 9.13 1.17 4.93
CA ASN A 85 9.89 -0.07 4.79
C ASN A 85 9.95 -0.52 3.32
N ARG A 86 8.81 -0.50 2.62
CA ARG A 86 8.76 -0.91 1.21
C ARG A 86 9.42 0.13 0.29
N ILE A 87 9.26 1.42 0.57
CA ILE A 87 9.94 2.49 -0.17
C ILE A 87 11.45 2.35 -0.07
N ARG A 88 11.99 2.07 1.13
CA ARG A 88 13.43 1.79 1.34
C ARG A 88 13.93 0.60 0.54
N ASN A 89 13.05 -0.36 0.24
CA ASN A 89 13.36 -1.54 -0.57
C ASN A 89 13.08 -1.32 -2.07
N GLY A 90 12.72 -0.10 -2.50
CA GLY A 90 12.44 0.23 -3.89
C GLY A 90 11.09 -0.30 -4.40
N LEU A 91 10.17 -0.65 -3.50
CA LEU A 91 8.84 -1.14 -3.85
C LEU A 91 7.84 0.03 -3.90
N LEU A 92 6.94 -0.01 -4.90
CA LEU A 92 5.99 1.06 -5.18
C LEU A 92 4.90 1.16 -4.11
N VAL A 93 4.57 2.38 -3.68
CA VAL A 93 3.29 2.72 -3.05
C VAL A 93 2.51 3.52 -4.08
N LEU A 94 1.21 3.31 -4.22
CA LEU A 94 0.37 4.07 -5.12
C LEU A 94 -0.55 5.01 -4.34
N HIS A 95 -0.77 6.21 -4.84
CA HIS A 95 -1.72 7.16 -4.29
C HIS A 95 -3.06 6.99 -5.00
N VAL A 96 -4.10 6.56 -4.29
CA VAL A 96 -5.37 6.11 -4.91
C VAL A 96 -5.99 7.19 -5.78
N SER A 97 -6.03 8.44 -5.31
CA SER A 97 -6.63 9.52 -6.12
C SER A 97 -5.84 9.85 -7.38
N ASP A 98 -4.51 9.73 -7.36
CA ASP A 98 -3.66 9.96 -8.54
C ASP A 98 -3.88 8.84 -9.57
N GLU A 99 -3.97 7.59 -9.10
CA GLU A 99 -4.24 6.42 -9.95
C GLU A 99 -5.64 6.48 -10.57
N MET A 100 -6.67 6.79 -9.78
CA MET A 100 -8.04 6.94 -10.28
C MET A 100 -8.13 8.05 -11.32
N LYS A 101 -7.44 9.17 -11.10
CA LYS A 101 -7.38 10.26 -12.06
C LYS A 101 -6.66 9.85 -13.34
N TYR A 102 -5.53 9.15 -13.24
CA TYR A 102 -4.75 8.71 -14.40
C TYR A 102 -5.53 7.74 -15.29
N TYR A 103 -6.17 6.73 -14.69
CA TYR A 103 -6.96 5.74 -15.41
C TYR A 103 -8.41 6.19 -15.71
N HIS A 104 -8.79 7.41 -15.33
CA HIS A 104 -10.16 7.92 -15.45
C HIS A 104 -11.20 6.99 -14.79
N VAL A 105 -10.84 6.38 -13.66
CA VAL A 105 -11.73 5.50 -12.89
C VAL A 105 -12.87 6.35 -12.30
N PRO A 106 -14.14 6.03 -12.58
CA PRO A 106 -15.27 6.73 -11.98
C PRO A 106 -15.26 6.57 -10.46
N ASP A 107 -15.49 7.66 -9.72
CA ASP A 107 -15.62 7.65 -8.27
C ASP A 107 -16.83 6.80 -7.85
N PRO A 108 -16.62 5.61 -7.24
CA PRO A 108 -17.71 4.73 -6.85
C PRO A 108 -18.54 5.27 -5.69
N TYR A 109 -17.99 6.16 -4.86
CA TYR A 109 -18.66 6.70 -3.68
C TYR A 109 -19.19 8.11 -3.88
N LYS A 110 -18.86 8.76 -4.99
CA LYS A 110 -19.25 10.14 -5.31
C LYS A 110 -18.83 11.14 -4.22
N GLN A 111 -17.74 10.85 -3.51
CA GLN A 111 -17.21 11.68 -2.44
C GLN A 111 -16.11 12.65 -2.92
N THR A 112 -15.91 12.75 -4.23
CA THR A 112 -14.85 13.55 -4.87
C THR A 112 -13.45 13.01 -4.57
N ASN A 113 -12.44 13.54 -5.27
CA ASN A 113 -11.04 13.13 -5.07
C ASN A 113 -10.50 13.43 -3.66
N GLU A 114 -11.17 14.29 -2.88
CA GLU A 114 -10.77 14.62 -1.51
C GLU A 114 -10.88 13.42 -0.58
N TYR A 115 -11.89 12.56 -0.77
CA TYR A 115 -12.06 11.33 0.01
C TYR A 115 -10.86 10.39 -0.08
N TYR A 116 -10.21 10.37 -1.25
CA TYR A 116 -9.08 9.49 -1.53
C TYR A 116 -7.71 10.13 -1.29
N LYS A 117 -7.66 11.35 -0.73
CA LYS A 117 -6.43 12.15 -0.61
C LYS A 117 -5.35 11.44 0.22
N ASP A 118 -5.73 10.70 1.24
CA ASP A 118 -4.78 9.97 2.10
C ASP A 118 -4.90 8.45 1.96
N HIS A 119 -5.46 8.00 0.83
CA HIS A 119 -5.60 6.58 0.51
C HIS A 119 -4.44 6.10 -0.35
N TYR A 120 -3.80 5.02 0.09
CA TYR A 120 -2.63 4.45 -0.58
C TYR A 120 -2.77 2.94 -0.79
N ILE A 121 -2.23 2.45 -1.90
CA ILE A 121 -2.18 1.01 -2.21
C ILE A 121 -0.74 0.52 -2.16
N CYS A 122 -0.52 -0.50 -1.34
CA CYS A 122 0.68 -1.33 -1.37
C CYS A 122 0.48 -2.45 -2.41
N LEU A 123 1.07 -2.31 -3.61
CA LEU A 123 1.02 -3.37 -4.62
C LEU A 123 1.67 -4.67 -4.13
N TRP A 124 1.17 -5.80 -4.65
CA TRP A 124 1.60 -7.18 -4.38
C TRP A 124 1.32 -7.66 -2.94
N GLU A 125 2.31 -8.28 -2.31
CA GLU A 125 2.26 -8.76 -0.94
C GLU A 125 2.80 -7.68 0.01
N VAL A 126 2.12 -7.49 1.14
CA VAL A 126 2.68 -6.76 2.28
C VAL A 126 3.38 -7.78 3.18
N THR A 127 4.69 -7.66 3.30
CA THR A 127 5.52 -8.62 4.05
C THR A 127 5.42 -8.39 5.57
N LYS A 128 5.79 -9.41 6.35
CA LYS A 128 5.89 -9.31 7.82
C LYS A 128 6.83 -8.20 8.31
N LYS A 129 7.79 -7.78 7.48
CA LYS A 129 8.71 -6.69 7.82
C LYS A 129 8.02 -5.32 7.75
N GLU A 130 7.13 -5.15 6.77
CA GLU A 130 6.31 -3.94 6.60
C GLU A 130 5.19 -3.86 7.65
N ILE A 131 4.72 -4.99 8.18
CA ILE A 131 3.67 -4.99 9.20
C ILE A 131 4.24 -4.49 10.54
N VAL A 132 3.61 -3.44 11.06
CA VAL A 132 3.85 -2.89 12.40
C VAL A 132 3.21 -3.79 13.45
N GLY A 133 1.96 -4.21 13.22
CA GLY A 133 1.23 -5.10 14.11
C GLY A 133 -0.18 -5.42 13.62
N HIS A 134 -0.83 -6.27 14.40
CA HIS A 134 -2.24 -6.66 14.21
C HIS A 134 -2.97 -6.47 15.54
N TRP A 135 -4.18 -5.90 15.47
CA TRP A 135 -5.03 -5.70 16.64
C TRP A 135 -6.45 -6.15 16.32
N ARG A 136 -7.05 -6.92 17.24
CA ARG A 136 -8.47 -7.23 17.15
C ARG A 136 -9.23 -5.92 17.35
N TRP A 137 -10.09 -5.56 16.40
CA TRP A 137 -10.81 -4.29 16.41
C TRP A 137 -11.60 -4.12 17.71
N GLU A 138 -12.31 -5.17 18.14
CA GLU A 138 -13.12 -5.15 19.37
C GLU A 138 -12.32 -4.83 20.63
N VAL A 139 -11.03 -5.18 20.68
CA VAL A 139 -10.13 -4.86 21.81
C VAL A 139 -9.53 -3.47 21.63
N LEU A 140 -9.20 -3.11 20.39
CA LEU A 140 -8.58 -1.83 20.09
C LEU A 140 -9.51 -0.65 20.40
N VAL A 141 -10.80 -0.78 20.07
CA VAL A 141 -11.81 0.27 20.28
C VAL A 141 -12.21 0.46 21.75
N GLU A 142 -11.79 -0.41 22.67
CA GLU A 142 -11.97 -0.18 24.10
C GLU A 142 -11.17 1.03 24.59
N ASN A 143 -10.11 1.43 23.87
CA ASN A 143 -9.38 2.67 24.11
C ASN A 143 -9.83 3.73 23.10
N ALA A 144 -10.41 4.85 23.56
CA ALA A 144 -10.82 5.96 22.69
C ALA A 144 -9.65 6.59 21.91
N ASN A 145 -8.46 6.62 22.50
CA ASN A 145 -7.22 7.18 21.92
C ASN A 145 -6.30 6.08 21.37
N TRP A 146 -6.87 4.96 20.90
CA TRP A 146 -6.10 3.79 20.48
C TRP A 146 -5.06 4.10 19.40
N TYR A 147 -5.31 5.07 18.53
CA TYR A 147 -4.35 5.41 17.47
C TYR A 147 -3.08 6.02 18.08
N GLU A 148 -3.23 7.04 18.92
CA GLU A 148 -2.15 7.78 19.57
C GLU A 148 -1.46 6.96 20.68
N GLU A 149 -2.21 6.15 21.42
CA GLU A 149 -1.70 5.43 22.60
C GLU A 149 -1.23 4.00 22.29
N ILE A 150 -1.71 3.38 21.21
CA ILE A 150 -1.39 1.99 20.87
C ILE A 150 -0.65 1.90 19.54
N VAL A 151 -1.21 2.45 18.46
CA VAL A 151 -0.66 2.30 17.11
C VAL A 151 0.62 3.13 16.92
N ILE A 152 0.58 4.43 17.20
CA ILE A 152 1.74 5.31 17.04
C ILE A 152 2.94 4.86 17.88
N PRO A 153 2.79 4.43 19.15
CA PRO A 153 3.90 3.90 19.93
C PRO A 153 4.43 2.57 19.39
N ALA A 154 3.57 1.70 18.86
CA ALA A 154 4.02 0.48 18.17
C ALA A 154 4.82 0.81 16.90
N PHE A 155 4.33 1.75 16.09
CA PHE A 155 5.01 2.22 14.89
C PHE A 155 6.39 2.80 15.18
N ARG A 156 6.47 3.72 16.15
CA ARG A 156 7.74 4.33 16.57
C ARG A 156 8.74 3.29 17.08
N ARG A 157 8.28 2.30 17.86
CA ARG A 157 9.14 1.19 18.33
C ARG A 157 9.67 0.35 17.15
N LYS A 158 8.83 0.02 16.18
CA LYS A 158 9.22 -0.73 14.98
C LYS A 158 10.27 0.03 14.17
N ARG A 159 10.06 1.33 13.90
CA ARG A 159 11.02 2.17 13.16
C ARG A 159 12.38 2.24 13.84
N LYS A 160 12.41 2.46 15.17
CA LYS A 160 13.65 2.44 15.96
C LYS A 160 14.39 1.11 15.89
N ALA A 161 13.65 -0.01 15.88
CA ALA A 161 14.25 -1.34 15.75
C ALA A 161 14.90 -1.54 14.37
N VAL A 162 14.22 -1.12 13.30
CA VAL A 162 14.75 -1.19 11.92
C VAL A 162 15.99 -0.32 11.75
N GLU A 163 15.98 0.90 12.29
CA GLU A 163 17.15 1.79 12.26
C GLU A 163 18.34 1.20 13.03
N SER A 164 18.10 0.61 14.20
CA SER A 164 19.13 -0.04 15.01
C SER A 164 19.73 -1.27 14.29
N GLU A 165 18.89 -2.07 13.63
CA GLU A 165 19.34 -3.21 12.82
C GLU A 165 20.20 -2.74 11.63
N HIS A 166 19.77 -1.67 10.95
CA HIS A 166 20.51 -1.09 9.83
C HIS A 166 21.90 -0.61 10.27
N LEU A 167 22.00 0.12 11.39
CA LEU A 167 23.27 0.58 11.95
C LEU A 167 24.17 -0.59 12.36
N SER A 168 23.61 -1.61 13.01
CA SER A 168 24.35 -2.81 13.41
C SER A 168 24.95 -3.55 12.21
N ASN A 169 24.19 -3.66 11.12
CA ASN A 169 24.65 -4.25 9.86
C ASN A 169 25.76 -3.42 9.21
N LEU A 170 25.67 -2.09 9.29
CA LEU A 170 26.67 -1.18 8.73
C LEU A 170 28.00 -1.28 9.51
N PHE A 171 27.96 -1.27 10.84
CA PHE A 171 29.15 -1.49 11.68
C PHE A 171 29.78 -2.86 11.44
N THR A 172 28.96 -3.91 11.29
CA THR A 172 29.48 -5.27 10.98
C THR A 172 30.20 -5.30 9.64
N ARG A 173 29.69 -4.60 8.63
CA ARG A 173 30.34 -4.49 7.30
C ARG A 173 31.64 -3.70 7.37
N LEU A 174 31.68 -2.59 8.10
CA LEU A 174 32.89 -1.79 8.27
C LEU A 174 33.97 -2.56 9.03
N SER A 175 33.62 -3.24 10.14
CA SER A 175 34.55 -4.07 10.93
C SER A 175 35.12 -5.26 10.15
N ARG A 176 34.41 -5.75 9.12
CA ARG A 176 34.95 -6.77 8.21
C ARG A 176 35.93 -6.19 7.20
N LYS A 177 35.68 -4.97 6.70
CA LYS A 177 36.59 -4.30 5.75
C LYS A 177 37.90 -3.86 6.38
N SER A 178 37.92 -3.53 7.67
CA SER A 178 39.16 -3.12 8.36
C SER A 178 40.08 -4.29 8.76
N LYS A 179 39.66 -5.54 8.54
CA LYS A 179 40.48 -6.75 8.80
C LYS A 179 41.16 -7.31 7.54
N LEU A 180 41.02 -6.63 6.40
CA LEU A 180 41.75 -6.91 5.16
C LEU A 180 42.77 -5.80 4.93
#